data_AF-A0AAN6T324-F1
#
_entry.id   AF-A0AAN6T324-F1
#
_cell.length_a   1.000
_cell.length_b   1.000
_cell.length_c   1.000
_cell.angle_alpha   90.00
_cell.angle_beta   90.00
_cell.angle_gamma   90.00
#
_symmetry.space_group_name_H-M   'P 1'
#
loop_
_entity.id
_entity.type
_entity.pdbx_description
1 polymer ?
#
loop_
_entity_poly.entity_id
_entity_poly.type
_entity_poly.pdbx_seq_one_letter_code
_entity_poly.pdbx_strand_id
1 'polypeptide(L)'
;MEGDIAFLRHASTFSDAEKASLINRSAGKKGHLPVGATGHPIIVLQYGGDKALVTTVSSYAWDQRRLAPWNQQGHQRKARDDFRAFSGSERPNHVRDWLRLRPGQQFPKPEASWVYAQCAYVVPLSVIGRFDKVKGSVLRMTDESLRDLFAHMEASCPTWSDCQSRFSPAASASTSAPAFAPAPVAAASAFALQPTPPPRPRFQGPPPSSTWSHQPRNPWDSNWRKPPSLLAAPTAPTIATASPAKVDSRPPASGLSW
;
A
#
# COMPACT_ATOMS: atom_id res chain seq x y z
N MET A 1 -9.43 -0.91 -9.51
CA MET A 1 -8.16 -1.23 -10.20
C MET A 1 -7.83 -0.06 -11.10
N GLU A 2 -6.55 0.25 -11.20
CA GLU A 2 -5.95 1.54 -11.62
C GLU A 2 -6.51 2.78 -10.91
N GLY A 3 -5.61 3.49 -10.22
CA GLY A 3 -5.93 4.63 -9.37
C GLY A 3 -6.57 4.27 -8.03
N ASP A 4 -7.01 3.03 -7.82
CA ASP A 4 -7.56 2.59 -6.54
C ASP A 4 -6.49 2.61 -5.44
N ILE A 5 -6.93 3.00 -4.24
CA ILE A 5 -6.16 2.85 -3.02
C ILE A 5 -6.45 1.49 -2.42
N ALA A 6 -5.40 0.70 -2.26
CA ALA A 6 -5.44 -0.60 -1.62
C ALA A 6 -4.50 -0.61 -0.40
N PHE A 7 -4.33 -1.78 0.22
CA PHE A 7 -3.40 -1.95 1.32
C PHE A 7 -2.39 -3.04 0.98
N LEU A 8 -1.09 -2.76 1.09
CA LEU A 8 -0.08 -3.80 0.95
C LEU A 8 -0.01 -4.58 2.27
N ARG A 9 -0.32 -5.88 2.22
CA ARG A 9 -0.31 -6.73 3.42
C ARG A 9 1.04 -6.65 4.11
N HIS A 10 1.04 -6.74 5.44
CA HIS A 10 2.28 -6.71 6.22
C HIS A 10 3.13 -7.95 5.92
N ALA A 11 4.45 -7.80 5.82
CA ALA A 11 5.38 -8.87 5.45
C ALA A 11 5.30 -10.11 6.37
N SER A 12 4.91 -9.92 7.64
CA SER A 12 4.68 -11.04 8.58
C SER A 12 3.58 -11.99 8.13
N THR A 13 2.65 -11.52 7.29
CA THR A 13 1.52 -12.32 6.79
C THR A 13 1.83 -13.00 5.46
N PHE A 14 2.96 -12.69 4.82
CA PHE A 14 3.35 -13.32 3.56
C PHE A 14 3.71 -14.79 3.80
N SER A 15 3.31 -15.64 2.85
CA SER A 15 3.83 -17.01 2.72
C SER A 15 5.33 -17.01 2.48
N ASP A 16 5.98 -18.15 2.71
CA ASP A 16 7.42 -18.27 2.48
C ASP A 16 7.78 -18.07 1.01
N ALA A 17 6.92 -18.51 0.08
CA ALA A 17 7.07 -18.26 -1.35
C ALA A 17 6.98 -16.76 -1.69
N GLU A 18 6.03 -16.03 -1.11
CA GLU A 18 5.91 -14.58 -1.29
C GLU A 18 7.12 -13.84 -0.70
N LYS A 19 7.60 -14.22 0.49
CA LYS A 19 8.81 -13.64 1.08
C LYS A 19 10.04 -13.92 0.23
N ALA A 20 10.20 -15.15 -0.26
CA ALA A 20 11.30 -15.54 -1.13
C ALA A 20 11.31 -14.73 -2.45
N SER A 21 10.14 -14.46 -3.01
CA SER A 21 9.99 -13.73 -4.28
C SER A 21 10.12 -12.20 -4.13
N LEU A 22 9.57 -11.61 -3.06
CA LEU A 22 9.44 -10.16 -2.91
C LEU A 22 10.49 -9.52 -2.01
N ILE A 23 10.81 -10.19 -0.89
CA ILE A 23 11.57 -9.59 0.22
C ILE A 23 13.01 -10.10 0.25
N ASN A 24 13.17 -11.43 0.24
CA ASN A 24 14.45 -12.07 0.47
C ASN A 24 15.34 -11.91 -0.76
N ARG A 25 16.64 -11.76 -0.52
CA ARG A 25 17.63 -11.92 -1.59
C ARG A 25 17.79 -13.41 -1.84
N SER A 26 17.62 -13.85 -3.08
CA SER A 26 18.06 -15.18 -3.51
C SER A 26 19.28 -15.05 -4.41
N ALA A 27 20.04 -16.12 -4.62
CA ALA A 27 21.31 -16.14 -5.33
C ALA A 27 21.29 -15.27 -6.60
N GLY A 28 21.99 -14.12 -6.55
CA GLY A 28 22.10 -13.16 -7.66
C GLY A 28 20.94 -12.16 -7.86
N LYS A 29 19.83 -12.24 -7.10
CA LYS A 29 18.69 -11.32 -7.23
C LYS A 29 18.26 -10.75 -5.87
N LYS A 30 18.23 -9.42 -5.75
CA LYS A 30 17.64 -8.76 -4.59
C LYS A 30 16.11 -8.85 -4.70
N GLY A 31 15.43 -9.23 -3.61
CA GLY A 31 14.03 -8.92 -3.44
C GLY A 31 13.83 -7.41 -3.63
N HIS A 32 12.84 -7.02 -4.44
CA HIS A 32 12.63 -5.64 -4.86
C HIS A 32 11.67 -4.87 -3.95
N LEU A 33 11.03 -5.54 -2.99
CA LEU A 33 10.13 -4.92 -2.02
C LEU A 33 10.81 -4.87 -0.65
N PRO A 34 11.17 -3.69 -0.12
CA PRO A 34 11.70 -3.60 1.23
C PRO A 34 10.60 -3.90 2.25
N VAL A 35 10.95 -4.55 3.36
CA VAL A 35 9.99 -4.90 4.45
C VAL A 35 9.23 -3.66 4.93
N GLY A 36 9.92 -2.52 5.05
CA GLY A 36 9.31 -1.25 5.47
C GLY A 36 8.35 -0.61 4.47
N ALA A 37 8.20 -1.16 3.25
CA ALA A 37 7.14 -0.75 2.33
C ALA A 37 5.82 -1.52 2.57
N THR A 38 5.86 -2.62 3.33
CA THR A 38 4.67 -3.43 3.65
C THR A 38 3.85 -2.84 4.79
N GLY A 39 2.57 -3.17 4.88
CA GLY A 39 1.68 -2.62 5.91
C GLY A 39 1.27 -1.16 5.67
N HIS A 40 1.47 -0.65 4.44
CA HIS A 40 1.10 0.70 4.05
C HIS A 40 -0.03 0.70 3.02
N PRO A 41 -0.85 1.77 2.96
CA PRO A 41 -1.73 1.99 1.82
C PRO A 41 -0.91 2.15 0.55
N ILE A 42 -1.46 1.70 -0.57
CA ILE A 42 -0.81 1.77 -1.88
C ILE A 42 -1.77 2.35 -2.90
N ILE A 43 -1.22 2.98 -3.94
CA ILE A 43 -1.93 3.32 -5.16
C ILE A 43 -1.62 2.23 -6.18
N VAL A 44 -2.66 1.63 -6.77
CA VAL A 44 -2.51 0.73 -7.91
C VAL A 44 -2.29 1.57 -9.16
N LEU A 45 -1.05 1.60 -9.66
CA LEU A 45 -0.67 2.39 -10.84
C LEU A 45 -1.09 1.69 -12.14
N GLN A 46 -0.82 0.39 -12.23
CA GLN A 46 -1.23 -0.48 -13.32
C GLN A 46 -1.63 -1.86 -12.80
N TYR A 47 -2.47 -2.55 -13.56
CA TYR A 47 -2.95 -3.89 -13.24
C TYR A 47 -2.88 -4.80 -14.47
N GLY A 48 -2.41 -6.04 -14.31
CA GLY A 48 -2.30 -6.99 -15.44
C GLY A 48 -1.98 -8.40 -14.98
N GLY A 49 -2.72 -9.38 -15.51
CA GLY A 49 -2.56 -10.79 -15.14
C GLY A 49 -2.77 -11.01 -13.64
N ASP A 50 -1.78 -11.60 -12.98
CA ASP A 50 -1.73 -11.88 -11.54
C ASP A 50 -0.91 -10.84 -10.75
N LYS A 51 -0.58 -9.69 -11.36
CA LYS A 51 0.31 -8.68 -10.79
C LYS A 51 -0.30 -7.27 -10.86
N ALA A 52 0.29 -6.39 -10.06
CA ALA A 52 0.06 -4.96 -10.11
C ALA A 52 1.37 -4.19 -9.98
N LEU A 53 1.46 -3.07 -10.68
CA LEU A 53 2.46 -2.03 -10.43
C LEU A 53 1.88 -1.06 -9.40
N VAL A 54 2.59 -0.84 -8.31
CA VAL A 54 2.07 -0.08 -7.16
C VAL A 54 3.11 0.91 -6.62
N THR A 55 2.63 1.94 -5.95
CA THR A 55 3.46 2.82 -5.10
C THR A 55 2.84 2.99 -3.73
N THR A 56 3.67 3.18 -2.71
CA THR A 56 3.22 3.32 -1.33
C THR A 56 2.80 4.74 -1.02
N VAL A 57 1.68 4.88 -0.32
CA VAL A 57 1.28 6.12 0.33
C VAL A 57 1.79 6.07 1.77
N SER A 58 2.77 6.91 2.08
CA SER A 58 3.16 7.11 3.48
C SER A 58 2.00 7.82 4.18
N SER A 59 1.30 7.08 5.03
CA SER A 59 0.22 7.65 5.85
C SER A 59 0.30 7.32 7.34
N TYR A 60 1.22 6.45 7.79
CA TYR A 60 1.19 5.97 9.18
C TYR A 60 2.53 5.41 9.66
N ALA A 61 3.03 5.94 10.80
CA ALA A 61 3.57 5.21 11.96
C ALA A 61 4.18 6.19 13.00
N TRP A 62 3.45 7.23 13.43
CA TRP A 62 3.77 7.91 14.70
C TRP A 62 2.53 8.68 15.17
N ASP A 63 2.08 8.36 16.37
CA ASP A 63 1.22 9.19 17.19
C ASP A 63 2.01 10.44 17.60
N GLN A 64 1.40 11.63 17.45
CA GLN A 64 1.90 12.95 17.89
C GLN A 64 2.62 13.85 16.88
N ARG A 65 3.18 13.35 15.76
CA ARG A 65 3.88 14.25 14.81
C ARG A 65 3.45 14.01 13.36
N ARG A 66 2.45 14.79 12.93
CA ARG A 66 1.96 14.94 11.54
C ARG A 66 3.00 15.66 10.67
N LEU A 67 4.25 15.22 10.71
CA LEU A 67 5.35 15.85 10.00
C LEU A 67 5.42 15.33 8.58
N ALA A 68 5.62 16.25 7.63
CA ALA A 68 5.94 15.88 6.28
C ALA A 68 7.21 15.01 6.20
N PRO A 69 7.32 14.11 5.21
CA PRO A 69 8.43 13.17 5.12
C PRO A 69 9.80 13.86 5.20
N TRP A 70 10.02 14.98 4.50
CA TRP A 70 11.31 15.70 4.54
C TRP A 70 11.68 16.29 5.91
N ASN A 71 10.72 16.41 6.83
CA ASN A 71 10.95 16.83 8.21
C ASN A 71 11.21 15.63 9.15
N GLN A 72 11.15 14.39 8.64
CA GLN A 72 11.39 13.17 9.41
C GLN A 72 12.83 12.69 9.23
N GLN A 73 13.48 12.27 10.32
CA GLN A 73 14.87 11.81 10.32
C GLN A 73 15.13 10.68 9.31
N GLY A 74 14.20 9.72 9.19
CA GLY A 74 14.31 8.58 8.25
C GLY A 74 14.20 8.95 6.76
N HIS A 75 13.95 10.21 6.44
CA HIS A 75 13.70 10.69 5.08
C HIS A 75 14.53 11.92 4.70
N GLN A 76 15.44 12.39 5.57
CA GLN A 76 16.30 13.54 5.30
C GLN A 76 17.21 13.38 4.07
N ARG A 77 17.48 12.14 3.65
CA ARG A 77 18.28 11.84 2.46
C ARG A 77 17.48 11.85 1.16
N LYS A 78 16.15 11.93 1.23
CA LYS A 78 15.27 11.96 0.06
C LYS A 78 15.06 13.41 -0.35
N ALA A 79 15.10 13.70 -1.65
CA ALA A 79 14.85 15.06 -2.10
C ALA A 79 13.39 15.42 -1.84
N ARG A 80 13.16 16.64 -1.36
CA ARG A 80 11.82 17.13 -1.05
C ARG A 80 10.91 17.10 -2.28
N ASP A 81 11.45 17.42 -3.44
CA ASP A 81 10.70 17.53 -4.70
C ASP A 81 10.24 16.19 -5.28
N ASP A 82 10.80 15.08 -4.80
CA ASP A 82 10.37 13.74 -5.17
C ASP A 82 9.05 13.33 -4.49
N PHE A 83 8.66 14.05 -3.44
CA PHE A 83 7.41 13.77 -2.76
C PHE A 83 6.23 14.38 -3.52
N ARG A 84 5.11 13.70 -3.46
CA ARG A 84 3.81 14.16 -3.92
C ARG A 84 2.87 14.11 -2.74
N ALA A 85 2.01 15.12 -2.62
CA ALA A 85 1.13 15.26 -1.47
C ALA A 85 -0.33 15.19 -1.93
N PHE A 86 -1.19 14.55 -1.14
CA PHE A 86 -2.63 14.65 -1.31
C PHE A 86 -3.16 15.96 -0.72
N SER A 87 -4.31 16.42 -1.22
CA SER A 87 -4.97 17.61 -0.67
C SER A 87 -5.18 17.50 0.85
N GLY A 88 -4.72 18.51 1.58
CA GLY A 88 -4.78 18.59 3.04
C GLY A 88 -3.43 18.33 3.73
N SER A 89 -2.51 17.60 3.09
CA SER A 89 -1.16 17.37 3.60
C SER A 89 -0.26 18.60 3.40
N GLU A 90 0.93 18.62 4.00
CA GLU A 90 1.92 19.66 3.66
C GLU A 90 2.47 19.42 2.25
N ARG A 91 2.63 20.49 1.45
CA ARG A 91 3.17 20.39 0.07
C ARG A 91 4.70 20.47 0.09
N PRO A 92 5.40 19.67 -0.72
CA PRO A 92 6.86 19.79 -0.83
C PRO A 92 7.27 21.10 -1.52
N ASN A 93 6.56 21.51 -2.57
CA ASN A 93 6.81 22.73 -3.32
C ASN A 93 5.56 23.15 -4.10
N HIS A 94 5.61 24.28 -4.81
CA HIS A 94 4.51 24.75 -5.66
C HIS A 94 4.58 24.30 -7.12
N VAL A 95 5.52 23.41 -7.47
CA VAL A 95 5.78 22.99 -8.86
C VAL A 95 4.70 22.04 -9.38
N ARG A 96 4.30 21.05 -8.57
CA ARG A 96 3.32 20.02 -8.98
C ARG A 96 2.06 20.05 -8.14
N ASP A 97 0.90 19.98 -8.79
CA ASP A 97 -0.38 20.01 -8.11
C ASP A 97 -0.57 18.87 -7.11
N TRP A 98 -1.51 19.11 -6.18
CA TRP A 98 -1.99 18.12 -5.22
C TRP A 98 -2.51 16.89 -5.94
N LEU A 99 -2.17 15.72 -5.40
CA LEU A 99 -2.87 14.49 -5.74
C LEU A 99 -4.31 14.58 -5.19
N ARG A 100 -5.27 14.20 -6.03
CA ARG A 100 -6.70 14.24 -5.71
C ARG A 100 -7.31 12.86 -5.80
N LEU A 101 -8.06 12.50 -4.77
CA LEU A 101 -9.04 11.42 -4.85
C LEU A 101 -10.29 11.92 -5.57
N ARG A 102 -11.17 11.00 -5.98
CA ARG A 102 -12.46 11.34 -6.58
C ARG A 102 -13.26 12.29 -5.67
N PRO A 103 -14.16 13.12 -6.25
CA PRO A 103 -14.98 14.04 -5.46
C PRO A 103 -15.69 13.35 -4.29
N GLY A 104 -15.68 13.99 -3.12
CA GLY A 104 -16.26 13.45 -1.88
C GLY A 104 -15.41 12.39 -1.17
N GLN A 105 -14.23 12.02 -1.70
CA GLN A 105 -13.34 11.05 -1.08
C GLN A 105 -12.15 11.72 -0.37
N GLN A 106 -11.76 11.17 0.77
CA GLN A 106 -10.62 11.64 1.55
C GLN A 106 -9.93 10.48 2.27
N PHE A 107 -8.61 10.58 2.45
CA PHE A 107 -7.91 9.69 3.37
C PHE A 107 -8.41 9.89 4.80
N PRO A 108 -8.37 8.85 5.66
CA PRO A 108 -8.65 9.01 7.09
C PRO A 108 -7.77 10.05 7.80
N LYS A 109 -6.57 10.29 7.25
CA LYS A 109 -5.61 11.32 7.68
C LYS A 109 -5.23 12.22 6.50
N PRO A 110 -6.08 13.18 6.13
CA PRO A 110 -5.82 14.05 4.97
C PRO A 110 -4.53 14.87 5.11
N GLU A 111 -4.15 15.21 6.34
CA GLU A 111 -2.98 16.02 6.66
C GLU A 111 -1.66 15.25 6.64
N ALA A 112 -1.72 13.93 6.48
CA ALA A 112 -0.54 13.08 6.51
C ALA A 112 -0.57 11.99 5.44
N SER A 113 -0.67 12.38 4.17
CA SER A 113 -0.77 11.48 3.02
C SER A 113 0.17 11.94 1.90
N TRP A 114 1.32 11.27 1.79
CA TRP A 114 2.33 11.55 0.76
C TRP A 114 2.71 10.30 -0.02
N VAL A 115 3.22 10.51 -1.23
CA VAL A 115 3.78 9.48 -2.11
C VAL A 115 5.21 9.88 -2.43
N TYR A 116 6.13 8.92 -2.38
CA TYR A 116 7.51 9.16 -2.81
C TYR A 116 7.66 8.67 -4.25
N ALA A 117 7.79 9.61 -5.19
CA ALA A 117 7.70 9.31 -6.62
C ALA A 117 8.88 8.48 -7.14
N GLN A 118 10.01 8.44 -6.43
CA GLN A 118 11.15 7.61 -6.81
C GLN A 118 10.99 6.11 -6.46
N CYS A 119 9.76 5.65 -6.21
CA CYS A 119 9.52 4.34 -5.63
C CYS A 119 8.29 3.65 -6.22
N ALA A 120 8.53 2.63 -7.02
CA ALA A 120 7.51 1.74 -7.57
C ALA A 120 7.86 0.27 -7.30
N TYR A 121 6.84 -0.58 -7.21
CA TYR A 121 7.00 -2.01 -6.97
C TYR A 121 6.03 -2.82 -7.84
N VAL A 122 6.50 -3.94 -8.38
CA VAL A 122 5.61 -4.95 -8.97
C VAL A 122 5.29 -5.99 -7.91
N VAL A 123 4.02 -6.22 -7.62
CA VAL A 123 3.61 -7.19 -6.60
C VAL A 123 2.52 -8.13 -7.14
N PRO A 124 2.49 -9.40 -6.72
CA PRO A 124 1.36 -10.28 -6.95
C PRO A 124 0.08 -9.72 -6.32
N LEU A 125 -1.07 -10.02 -6.91
CA LEU A 125 -2.36 -9.62 -6.34
C LEU A 125 -2.62 -10.26 -4.97
N SER A 126 -2.02 -11.42 -4.69
CA SER A 126 -2.16 -12.14 -3.41
C SER A 126 -1.68 -11.33 -2.20
N VAL A 127 -0.76 -10.38 -2.40
CA VAL A 127 -0.25 -9.53 -1.31
C VAL A 127 -0.99 -8.21 -1.19
N ILE A 128 -1.94 -7.92 -2.09
CA ILE A 128 -2.79 -6.73 -2.03
C ILE A 128 -4.06 -7.04 -1.24
N GLY A 129 -4.23 -6.33 -0.13
CA GLY A 129 -5.42 -6.34 0.71
C GLY A 129 -6.34 -5.16 0.42
N ARG A 130 -7.56 -5.26 0.94
CA ARG A 130 -8.55 -4.17 0.91
C ARG A 130 -8.12 -3.04 1.84
N PHE A 131 -8.23 -1.80 1.36
CA PHE A 131 -8.15 -0.63 2.23
C PHE A 131 -9.50 -0.45 2.95
N ASP A 132 -9.53 -0.73 4.26
CA ASP A 132 -10.76 -0.82 5.06
C ASP A 132 -10.98 0.40 5.99
N LYS A 133 -10.12 1.41 5.91
CA LYS A 133 -10.17 2.57 6.81
C LYS A 133 -11.25 3.59 6.47
N VAL A 134 -11.91 3.43 5.32
CA VAL A 134 -13.07 4.23 4.91
C VAL A 134 -14.24 3.30 4.68
N LYS A 135 -15.34 3.52 5.42
CA LYS A 135 -16.52 2.64 5.36
C LYS A 135 -17.18 2.75 3.99
N GLY A 136 -17.55 1.60 3.43
CA GLY A 136 -18.45 1.51 2.27
C GLY A 136 -17.89 2.00 0.94
N SER A 137 -16.63 2.45 0.85
CA SER A 137 -16.06 2.96 -0.41
C SER A 137 -14.60 2.58 -0.59
N VAL A 138 -14.24 2.24 -1.84
CA VAL A 138 -12.85 2.16 -2.28
C VAL A 138 -12.41 3.56 -2.65
N LEU A 139 -11.37 4.06 -1.97
CA LEU A 139 -10.76 5.33 -2.35
C LEU A 139 -10.10 5.16 -3.71
N ARG A 140 -10.23 6.17 -4.57
CA ARG A 140 -9.68 6.15 -5.92
C ARG A 140 -9.19 7.53 -6.31
N MET A 141 -8.03 7.57 -6.96
CA MET A 141 -7.48 8.78 -7.56
C MET A 141 -8.36 9.29 -8.71
N THR A 142 -8.29 10.60 -8.94
CA THR A 142 -8.73 11.19 -10.21
C THR A 142 -7.77 10.76 -11.33
N ASP A 143 -8.28 10.67 -12.55
CA ASP A 143 -7.48 10.22 -13.71
C ASP A 143 -6.35 11.21 -14.02
N GLU A 144 -6.59 12.51 -13.79
CA GLU A 144 -5.58 13.57 -13.94
C GLU A 144 -4.43 13.39 -12.94
N SER A 145 -4.76 13.17 -11.67
CA SER A 145 -3.74 12.96 -10.64
C SER A 145 -2.97 11.67 -10.85
N LEU A 146 -3.63 10.62 -11.33
CA LEU A 146 -2.97 9.34 -11.62
C LEU A 146 -2.00 9.49 -12.78
N ARG A 147 -2.43 10.12 -13.89
CA ARG A 147 -1.58 10.36 -15.07
C ARG A 147 -0.38 11.22 -14.73
N ASP A 148 -0.57 12.30 -13.99
CA ASP A 148 0.53 13.18 -13.59
C ASP A 148 1.47 12.52 -12.58
N LEU A 149 0.96 11.70 -11.64
CA LEU A 149 1.80 10.89 -10.76
C LEU A 149 2.64 9.89 -11.58
N PHE A 150 2.01 9.17 -12.51
CA PHE A 150 2.67 8.21 -13.38
C PHE A 150 3.80 8.85 -14.18
N ALA A 151 3.54 9.99 -14.83
CA ALA A 151 4.55 10.75 -15.57
C ALA A 151 5.71 11.22 -14.68
N HIS A 152 5.42 11.64 -13.44
CA HIS A 152 6.48 12.01 -12.50
C HIS A 152 7.33 10.80 -12.09
N MET A 153 6.70 9.66 -11.83
CA MET A 153 7.42 8.44 -11.47
C MET A 153 8.26 7.91 -12.64
N GLU A 154 7.75 7.97 -13.86
CA GLU A 154 8.50 7.61 -15.06
C GLU A 154 9.78 8.44 -15.25
N ALA A 155 9.70 9.74 -14.96
CA ALA A 155 10.85 10.63 -15.07
C ALA A 155 11.86 10.50 -13.91
N SER A 156 11.39 10.17 -12.70
CA SER A 156 12.20 10.32 -11.47
C SER A 156 12.56 8.99 -10.79
N CYS A 157 11.86 7.89 -11.06
CA CYS A 157 12.05 6.61 -10.36
C CYS A 157 13.17 5.77 -11.02
N PRO A 158 14.31 5.54 -10.32
CA PRO A 158 15.44 4.81 -10.90
C PRO A 158 15.10 3.36 -11.27
N THR A 159 14.10 2.77 -10.61
CA THR A 159 13.66 1.39 -10.85
C THR A 159 12.47 1.29 -11.80
N TRP A 160 12.05 2.40 -12.41
CA TRP A 160 10.83 2.42 -13.24
C TRP A 160 10.90 1.44 -14.41
N SER A 161 11.97 1.49 -15.21
CA SER A 161 12.14 0.62 -16.37
C SER A 161 12.21 -0.87 -15.99
N ASP A 162 12.85 -1.20 -14.85
CA ASP A 162 12.87 -2.57 -14.31
C ASP A 162 11.50 -3.01 -13.80
N CYS A 163 10.73 -2.11 -13.19
CA CYS A 163 9.35 -2.42 -12.81
C CYS A 163 8.47 -2.66 -14.03
N GLN A 164 8.60 -1.82 -15.07
CA GLN A 164 7.84 -1.97 -16.31
C GLN A 164 8.17 -3.27 -17.05
N SER A 165 9.44 -3.66 -17.12
CA SER A 165 9.85 -4.91 -17.77
C SER A 165 9.33 -6.15 -17.02
N ARG A 166 9.26 -6.11 -15.69
CA ARG A 166 8.71 -7.20 -14.86
C ARG A 166 7.19 -7.26 -14.86
N PHE A 167 6.54 -6.11 -15.03
CA PHE A 167 5.10 -5.99 -15.10
C PHE A 167 4.56 -6.37 -16.47
N SER A 168 5.29 -6.02 -17.53
CA SER A 168 4.91 -6.33 -18.91
C SER A 168 4.59 -7.82 -19.00
N PRO A 169 3.37 -8.19 -19.42
CA PRO A 169 3.08 -9.57 -19.73
C PRO A 169 4.03 -9.89 -20.88
N ALA A 170 5.11 -10.63 -20.60
CA ALA A 170 5.91 -11.21 -21.66
C ALA A 170 4.89 -11.82 -22.62
N ALA A 171 4.82 -11.29 -23.85
CA ALA A 171 3.98 -11.84 -24.89
C ALA A 171 4.27 -13.32 -24.86
N SER A 172 3.29 -14.10 -24.35
CA SER A 172 3.46 -15.51 -24.09
C SER A 172 4.15 -16.05 -25.32
N ALA A 173 5.37 -16.58 -25.15
CA ALA A 173 6.06 -17.25 -26.21
C ALA A 173 5.02 -18.20 -26.79
N SER A 174 4.55 -17.89 -27.99
CA SER A 174 3.81 -18.82 -28.80
C SER A 174 4.81 -19.93 -29.00
N THR A 175 4.81 -20.90 -28.09
CA THR A 175 5.30 -22.24 -28.35
C THR A 175 4.45 -22.67 -29.51
N SER A 176 4.90 -22.35 -30.72
CA SER A 176 4.52 -23.04 -31.93
C SER A 176 4.72 -24.51 -31.58
N ALA A 177 3.63 -25.17 -31.25
CA ALA A 177 3.63 -26.61 -31.10
C ALA A 177 4.30 -27.17 -32.36
N PRO A 178 5.34 -28.01 -32.24
CA PRO A 178 5.82 -28.70 -33.42
C PRO A 178 4.63 -29.48 -33.97
N ALA A 179 4.26 -29.17 -35.21
CA ALA A 179 3.20 -29.85 -35.93
C ALA A 179 3.43 -31.35 -35.83
N PHE A 180 2.41 -32.06 -35.34
CA PHE A 180 2.36 -33.52 -35.39
C PHE A 180 2.62 -33.98 -36.83
N ALA A 181 3.76 -34.62 -37.07
CA ALA A 181 3.95 -35.48 -38.22
C ALA A 181 3.55 -36.91 -37.82
N PRO A 182 2.74 -37.62 -38.64
CA PRO A 182 2.30 -38.98 -38.32
C PRO A 182 3.47 -39.97 -38.42
N ALA A 183 3.49 -40.93 -37.50
CA ALA A 183 4.50 -41.97 -37.36
C ALA A 183 4.53 -42.94 -38.56
N PRO A 184 5.71 -43.46 -38.94
CA PRO A 184 5.81 -44.78 -39.56
C PRO A 184 6.10 -45.85 -38.50
N VAL A 185 5.28 -46.89 -38.55
CA VAL A 185 5.41 -48.17 -37.85
C VAL A 185 6.69 -48.88 -38.32
N ALA A 186 7.56 -49.29 -37.38
CA ALA A 186 8.50 -50.38 -37.58
C ALA A 186 8.88 -51.03 -36.24
N ALA A 187 8.69 -52.33 -36.18
CA ALA A 187 8.95 -53.20 -35.04
C ALA A 187 10.44 -53.53 -34.88
N ALA A 188 10.90 -53.71 -33.64
CA ALA A 188 11.95 -54.68 -33.29
C ALA A 188 12.01 -54.88 -31.76
N SER A 189 12.33 -56.11 -31.40
CA SER A 189 12.17 -56.77 -30.10
C SER A 189 13.21 -56.44 -29.02
N ALA A 190 12.87 -56.91 -27.81
CA ALA A 190 13.71 -57.65 -26.86
C ALA A 190 14.33 -56.92 -25.65
N PHE A 191 13.87 -57.39 -24.48
CA PHE A 191 14.59 -57.68 -23.23
C PHE A 191 15.50 -56.62 -22.60
N ALA A 192 15.15 -56.19 -21.38
CA ALA A 192 16.01 -56.40 -20.20
C ALA A 192 15.25 -56.10 -18.90
N LEU A 193 15.49 -56.95 -17.91
CA LEU A 193 14.95 -56.97 -16.55
C LEU A 193 15.55 -55.87 -15.65
N GLN A 194 14.82 -55.57 -14.57
CA GLN A 194 15.09 -54.59 -13.51
C GLN A 194 16.48 -54.74 -12.82
N PRO A 195 16.91 -53.77 -11.98
CA PRO A 195 16.52 -53.87 -10.56
C PRO A 195 16.14 -52.54 -9.87
N THR A 196 15.26 -52.70 -8.90
CA THR A 196 14.81 -51.73 -7.88
C THR A 196 15.92 -51.31 -6.92
N PRO A 197 15.93 -50.04 -6.45
CA PRO A 197 16.78 -49.63 -5.33
C PRO A 197 16.16 -50.01 -3.96
N PRO A 198 16.98 -50.33 -2.95
CA PRO A 198 16.51 -50.68 -1.62
C PRO A 198 16.05 -49.47 -0.78
N PRO A 199 15.19 -49.68 0.23
CA PRO A 199 14.70 -48.62 1.13
C PRO A 199 15.78 -48.19 2.15
N ARG A 200 15.91 -46.88 2.37
CA ARG A 200 16.76 -46.31 3.45
C ARG A 200 16.06 -46.40 4.82
N PRO A 201 16.81 -46.64 5.91
CA PRO A 201 16.28 -46.69 7.27
C PRO A 201 15.85 -45.31 7.80
N ARG A 202 14.77 -45.34 8.59
CA ARG A 202 14.25 -44.24 9.42
C ARG A 202 15.23 -43.93 10.54
N PHE A 203 15.73 -42.70 10.60
CA PHE A 203 16.27 -42.14 11.84
C PHE A 203 15.12 -41.53 12.64
N GLN A 204 14.74 -42.20 13.72
CA GLN A 204 13.99 -41.58 14.83
C GLN A 204 15.01 -40.90 15.73
N GLY A 205 15.09 -39.57 15.64
CA GLY A 205 15.73 -38.73 16.66
C GLY A 205 14.68 -38.19 17.63
N PRO A 206 14.97 -38.09 18.93
CA PRO A 206 14.06 -37.50 19.91
C PRO A 206 13.86 -35.99 19.67
N PRO A 207 12.70 -35.42 20.05
CA PRO A 207 12.44 -34.01 19.85
C PRO A 207 13.34 -33.16 20.77
N PRO A 208 13.98 -32.09 20.27
CA PRO A 208 14.54 -31.09 21.16
C PRO A 208 13.41 -30.29 21.80
N SER A 209 13.29 -30.43 23.11
CA SER A 209 12.67 -29.44 23.98
C SER A 209 13.30 -28.07 23.71
N SER A 210 12.50 -27.11 23.25
CA SER A 210 12.95 -25.72 23.13
C SER A 210 11.83 -24.80 23.60
N THR A 211 11.92 -24.53 24.90
CA THR A 211 11.93 -23.18 25.48
C THR A 211 10.97 -22.15 24.88
N TRP A 212 10.06 -21.74 25.76
CA TRP A 212 9.24 -20.55 25.69
C TRP A 212 9.99 -19.38 25.06
N SER A 213 9.66 -19.10 23.80
CA SER A 213 9.98 -17.82 23.19
C SER A 213 8.91 -16.85 23.66
N HIS A 214 9.27 -16.01 24.62
CA HIS A 214 8.62 -14.73 24.84
C HIS A 214 8.68 -13.95 23.52
N GLN A 215 7.66 -14.09 22.68
CA GLN A 215 7.43 -13.13 21.60
C GLN A 215 7.25 -11.76 22.26
N PRO A 216 8.04 -10.74 21.91
CA PRO A 216 7.64 -9.38 22.21
C PRO A 216 6.31 -9.14 21.46
N ARG A 217 5.22 -9.04 22.22
CA ARG A 217 3.95 -8.51 21.70
C ARG A 217 4.25 -7.11 21.19
N ASN A 218 4.28 -6.94 19.87
CA ASN A 218 4.31 -5.61 19.29
C ASN A 218 2.97 -4.92 19.60
N PRO A 219 2.99 -3.65 20.05
CA PRO A 219 1.79 -2.93 20.49
C PRO A 219 0.65 -2.83 19.45
N TRP A 220 0.93 -3.16 18.19
CA TRP A 220 0.02 -3.02 17.05
C TRP A 220 -1.08 -4.11 16.97
N ASP A 221 -0.90 -5.26 17.62
CA ASP A 221 -1.86 -6.39 17.54
C ASP A 221 -3.04 -6.29 18.53
N SER A 222 -2.97 -5.44 19.55
CA SER A 222 -3.87 -5.57 20.72
C SER A 222 -5.18 -4.77 20.67
N ASN A 223 -5.41 -3.89 19.70
CA ASN A 223 -6.56 -2.97 19.73
C ASN A 223 -7.68 -3.27 18.71
N TRP A 224 -7.71 -4.46 18.10
CA TRP A 224 -8.66 -4.79 17.01
C TRP A 224 -9.81 -5.71 17.40
N ARG A 225 -10.10 -5.92 18.69
CA ARG A 225 -11.34 -6.57 19.14
C ARG A 225 -11.95 -5.88 20.37
N LYS A 226 -12.96 -5.03 20.11
CA LYS A 226 -14.31 -5.04 20.70
C LYS A 226 -15.07 -3.77 20.26
N PRO A 227 -16.32 -3.87 19.78
CA PRO A 227 -17.20 -2.70 19.74
C PRO A 227 -17.57 -2.33 21.20
N PRO A 228 -17.68 -1.03 21.56
CA PRO A 228 -18.30 -0.68 22.82
C PRO A 228 -19.79 -1.04 22.76
N SER A 229 -20.20 -2.00 23.59
CA SER A 229 -21.59 -2.19 23.96
C SER A 229 -22.05 -1.00 24.79
N LEU A 230 -23.25 -0.52 24.48
CA LEU A 230 -24.02 0.54 25.11
C LEU A 230 -24.03 0.44 26.65
N LEU A 231 -23.86 1.58 27.34
CA LEU A 231 -24.73 2.06 28.43
C LEU A 231 -24.16 3.33 29.08
N ALA A 232 -24.96 4.40 29.01
CA ALA A 232 -25.29 5.35 30.10
C ALA A 232 -25.41 6.78 29.54
N ALA A 233 -26.65 7.25 29.45
CA ALA A 233 -26.97 8.67 29.35
C ALA A 233 -26.54 9.40 30.63
N PRO A 234 -26.18 10.68 30.52
CA PRO A 234 -26.62 11.63 31.53
C PRO A 234 -27.30 12.86 30.88
N THR A 235 -28.54 13.06 31.31
CA THR A 235 -29.16 14.30 31.77
C THR A 235 -28.77 15.61 31.09
N ALA A 236 -29.78 16.23 30.47
CA ALA A 236 -29.74 17.59 29.93
C ALA A 236 -29.35 18.65 30.99
N PRO A 237 -28.56 19.67 30.63
CA PRO A 237 -28.49 20.89 31.42
C PRO A 237 -29.61 21.86 31.01
N THR A 238 -30.33 22.30 32.04
CA THR A 238 -31.29 23.40 32.08
C THR A 238 -30.77 24.65 31.37
N ILE A 239 -31.57 25.18 30.43
CA ILE A 239 -31.36 26.48 29.78
C ILE A 239 -31.58 27.57 30.82
N ALA A 240 -30.51 28.27 31.20
CA ALA A 240 -30.60 29.53 31.94
C ALA A 240 -30.66 30.69 30.94
N THR A 241 -31.78 31.41 31.01
CA THR A 241 -32.09 32.67 30.34
C THR A 241 -31.01 33.73 30.57
N ALA A 242 -30.50 34.33 29.49
CA ALA A 242 -29.75 35.58 29.53
C ALA A 242 -30.36 36.56 28.51
N SER A 243 -30.78 37.73 29.02
CA SER A 243 -31.45 38.83 28.31
C SER A 243 -30.62 39.41 27.16
N PRO A 244 -31.28 39.87 26.07
CA PRO A 244 -30.61 40.72 25.08
C PRO A 244 -30.42 42.14 25.62
N ALA A 245 -29.16 42.60 25.58
CA ALA A 245 -28.80 43.99 25.85
C ALA A 245 -29.38 44.92 24.77
N LYS A 246 -30.00 46.00 25.25
CA LYS A 246 -30.60 47.10 24.50
C LYS A 246 -29.48 47.92 23.86
N VAL A 247 -29.34 47.85 22.52
CA VAL A 247 -28.48 48.75 21.75
C VAL A 247 -29.25 50.05 21.53
N ASP A 248 -28.90 51.08 22.30
CA ASP A 248 -29.33 52.46 22.07
C ASP A 248 -28.65 53.00 20.81
N SER A 249 -29.41 53.08 19.72
CA SER A 249 -28.99 53.78 18.50
C SER A 249 -29.52 55.21 18.58
N ARG A 250 -28.67 56.13 19.03
CA ARG A 250 -28.92 57.58 19.01
C ARG A 250 -28.60 58.11 17.61
N PRO A 251 -29.52 58.77 16.88
CA PRO A 251 -29.19 59.40 15.61
C PRO A 251 -28.38 60.70 15.85
N PRO A 252 -27.46 61.07 14.95
CA PRO A 252 -26.74 62.34 15.03
C PRO A 252 -27.68 63.52 14.75
N ALA A 253 -27.55 64.56 15.56
CA ALA A 253 -28.24 65.83 15.39
C ALA A 253 -27.76 66.52 14.11
N SER A 254 -28.72 66.84 13.25
CA SER A 254 -28.58 67.75 12.13
C SER A 254 -28.16 69.14 12.64
N GLY A 255 -27.07 69.66 12.12
CA GLY A 255 -26.61 71.02 12.37
C GLY A 255 -26.23 71.69 11.06
N LEU A 256 -26.83 72.88 10.87
CA LEU A 256 -26.45 73.99 9.98
C LEU A 256 -27.08 74.03 8.58
N SER A 257 -28.12 74.86 8.47
CA SER A 257 -28.42 75.67 7.29
C SER A 257 -28.93 77.04 7.77
N TRP A 258 -28.24 78.08 7.29
CA TRP A 258 -28.47 79.54 7.35
C TRP A 258 -28.43 80.25 8.71
#